data_AF-A0A4S5DZP8-F1
#
_entry.id   AF-A0A4S5DZP8-F1
#
_cell.length_a   1.000
_cell.length_b   1.000
_cell.length_c   1.000
_cell.angle_alpha   90.00
_cell.angle_beta   90.00
_cell.angle_gamma   90.00
#
_symmetry.space_group_name_H-M   'P 1'
#
loop_
_entity.id
_entity.type
_entity.pdbx_description
1 polymer ?
#
loop_
_entity_poly.entity_id
_entity_poly.type
_entity_poly.pdbx_seq_one_letter_code
_entity_poly.pdbx_strand_id
1 'polypeptide(L)'
;MIQNNKKWDASTEVRQAWLTSLLGRKTPPKGWAHFTATTLANHGNSVARATAQKHELAAGLAGVTDPDYRAYRALVEKPTTNPDKAVLAMMLAAHEADLSRESWRHPGPQAAYYLFQLEEWGYTLSEVESLITDHAMKDTNGTKDTEGAESAG
;
A
#
# COMPACT_ATOMS: atom_id res chain seq x y z
N MET A 1 10.38 -5.41 -20.90
CA MET A 1 9.48 -4.29 -20.52
C MET A 1 8.01 -4.70 -20.57
N ILE A 2 7.46 -5.09 -21.72
CA ILE A 2 6.05 -5.52 -21.83
C ILE A 2 5.72 -6.67 -20.87
N GLN A 3 6.64 -7.63 -20.69
CA GLN A 3 6.44 -8.75 -19.77
C GLN A 3 6.29 -8.31 -18.31
N ASN A 4 7.09 -7.35 -17.84
CA ASN A 4 7.00 -6.85 -16.46
C ASN A 4 5.74 -6.02 -16.24
N ASN A 5 5.29 -5.27 -17.26
CA ASN A 5 4.02 -4.54 -17.17
C ASN A 5 2.84 -5.52 -17.05
N LYS A 6 2.85 -6.63 -17.80
CA LYS A 6 1.85 -7.70 -17.66
C LYS A 6 1.91 -8.37 -16.28
N LYS A 7 3.11 -8.67 -15.79
CA LYS A 7 3.30 -9.20 -14.43
C LYS A 7 2.73 -8.20 -13.40
N TRP A 8 2.98 -6.90 -13.56
CA TRP A 8 2.50 -5.86 -12.65
C TRP A 8 0.98 -5.77 -12.58
N ASP A 9 0.31 -5.84 -13.73
CA ASP A 9 -1.15 -5.83 -13.78
C ASP A 9 -1.73 -7.03 -13.03
N ALA A 10 -1.20 -8.24 -13.29
CA ALA A 10 -1.60 -9.45 -12.58
C ALA A 10 -1.32 -9.36 -11.07
N SER A 11 -0.16 -8.83 -10.68
CA SER A 11 0.18 -8.63 -9.26
C SER A 11 -0.76 -7.64 -8.59
N THR A 12 -1.22 -6.60 -9.30
CA THR A 12 -2.16 -5.62 -8.76
C THR A 12 -3.51 -6.27 -8.45
N GLU A 13 -4.03 -7.10 -9.35
CA GLU A 13 -5.27 -7.86 -9.12
C GLU A 13 -5.14 -8.80 -7.91
N VAL A 14 -4.04 -9.56 -7.84
CA VAL A 14 -3.76 -10.48 -6.74
C VAL A 14 -3.65 -9.73 -5.41
N ARG A 15 -2.91 -8.61 -5.39
CA ARG A 15 -2.73 -7.77 -4.19
C ARG A 15 -4.05 -7.18 -3.71
N GLN A 16 -4.86 -6.60 -4.60
CA GLN A 16 -6.16 -6.02 -4.21
C GLN A 16 -7.17 -7.07 -3.74
N ALA A 17 -7.17 -8.27 -4.33
CA ALA A 17 -7.96 -9.40 -3.85
C ALA A 17 -7.52 -9.85 -2.44
N TRP A 18 -6.21 -9.89 -2.20
CA TRP A 18 -5.65 -10.19 -0.88
C TRP A 18 -6.00 -9.10 0.15
N LEU A 19 -5.92 -7.82 -0.20
CA LEU A 19 -6.31 -6.70 0.66
C LEU A 19 -7.79 -6.77 1.05
N THR A 20 -8.66 -7.11 0.10
CA THR A 20 -10.09 -7.32 0.35
C THR A 20 -10.29 -8.45 1.37
N SER A 21 -9.52 -9.53 1.23
CA SER A 21 -9.53 -10.66 2.19
C SER A 21 -8.99 -10.26 3.56
N LEU A 22 -7.95 -9.43 3.63
CA LEU A 22 -7.40 -8.88 4.87
C LEU A 22 -8.45 -8.03 5.61
N LEU A 23 -9.15 -7.14 4.90
CA LEU A 23 -10.18 -6.27 5.46
C LEU A 23 -11.50 -7.00 5.76
N GLY A 24 -11.72 -8.16 5.14
CA GLY A 24 -12.81 -9.08 5.47
C GLY A 24 -12.70 -9.70 6.87
N ARG A 25 -11.50 -9.68 7.48
CA ARG A 25 -11.28 -10.21 8.84
C ARG A 25 -12.06 -9.41 9.90
N LYS A 26 -12.28 -10.05 11.07
CA LYS A 26 -13.01 -9.42 12.19
C LYS A 26 -12.27 -8.20 12.75
N THR A 27 -10.95 -8.33 12.90
CA THR A 27 -10.07 -7.27 13.41
C THR A 27 -9.01 -6.94 12.37
N PRO A 28 -8.56 -5.67 12.29
CA PRO A 28 -7.39 -5.32 11.49
C PRO A 28 -6.13 -6.11 11.93
N PRO A 29 -5.12 -6.22 11.06
CA PRO A 29 -3.86 -6.89 11.40
C PRO A 29 -3.11 -6.17 12.52
N LYS A 30 -2.22 -6.87 13.23
CA LYS A 30 -1.35 -6.25 14.24
C LYS A 30 -0.54 -5.12 13.59
N GLY A 31 -0.39 -3.99 14.29
CA GLY A 31 0.37 -2.84 13.81
C GLY A 31 -0.38 -1.90 12.84
N TRP A 32 -1.63 -2.21 12.47
CA TRP A 32 -2.42 -1.38 11.53
C TRP A 32 -2.51 0.10 11.92
N ALA A 33 -2.65 0.39 13.20
CA ALA A 33 -2.80 1.76 13.70
C ALA A 33 -1.49 2.55 13.54
N HIS A 34 -0.36 1.88 13.78
CA HIS A 34 0.96 2.47 13.54
C HIS A 34 1.18 2.72 12.05
N PHE A 35 0.88 1.74 11.19
CA PHE A 35 0.93 1.92 9.72
C PHE A 35 0.08 3.11 9.25
N THR A 36 -1.14 3.25 9.78
CA THR A 36 -2.04 4.36 9.46
C THR A 36 -1.46 5.70 9.89
N ALA A 37 -0.96 5.80 11.12
CA ALA A 37 -0.35 7.03 11.63
C ALA A 37 0.90 7.43 10.82
N THR A 38 1.76 6.47 10.50
CA THR A 38 2.96 6.67 9.68
C THR A 38 2.59 7.09 8.26
N THR A 39 1.54 6.50 7.67
CA THR A 39 1.03 6.88 6.35
C THR A 39 0.54 8.32 6.34
N LEU A 40 -0.21 8.74 7.37
CA LEU A 40 -0.68 10.12 7.50
C LEU A 40 0.49 11.11 7.67
N ALA A 41 1.48 10.77 8.49
CA ALA A 41 2.62 11.64 8.78
C ALA A 41 3.56 11.83 7.58
N ASN A 42 3.85 10.75 6.86
CA ASN A 42 4.90 10.74 5.84
C ASN A 42 4.38 10.77 4.40
N HIS A 43 3.10 10.44 4.18
CA HIS A 43 2.50 10.29 2.86
C HIS A 43 1.17 11.06 2.73
N GLY A 44 1.04 12.19 3.45
CA GLY A 44 -0.18 12.99 3.51
C GLY A 44 -0.71 13.45 2.15
N ASN A 45 0.15 13.75 1.17
CA ASN A 45 -0.28 14.11 -0.19
C ASN A 45 -1.02 12.96 -0.91
N SER A 46 -0.56 11.73 -0.70
CA SER A 46 -1.18 10.52 -1.24
C SER A 46 -2.52 10.26 -0.58
N VAL A 47 -2.57 10.41 0.75
CA VAL A 47 -3.83 10.34 1.50
C VAL A 47 -4.82 11.40 1.00
N ALA A 48 -4.38 12.65 0.86
CA ALA A 48 -5.24 13.74 0.38
C ALA A 48 -5.82 13.43 -1.01
N ARG A 49 -4.99 12.97 -1.96
CA ARG A 49 -5.47 12.51 -3.27
C ARG A 49 -6.45 11.35 -3.16
N ALA A 50 -6.16 10.35 -2.33
CA ALA A 50 -7.03 9.20 -2.16
C ALA A 50 -8.40 9.61 -1.61
N THR A 51 -8.42 10.48 -0.61
CA THR A 51 -9.65 11.04 -0.04
C THR A 51 -10.41 11.96 -0.98
N ALA A 52 -9.83 12.38 -2.10
CA ALA A 52 -10.50 13.19 -3.10
C ALA A 52 -10.95 12.38 -4.32
N GLN A 53 -10.24 11.30 -4.67
CA GLN A 53 -10.34 10.66 -5.99
C GLN A 53 -10.41 9.13 -5.96
N LYS A 54 -10.20 8.49 -4.80
CA LYS A 54 -10.04 7.02 -4.70
C LYS A 54 -11.04 6.41 -3.72
N HIS A 55 -12.20 7.03 -3.58
CA HIS A 55 -13.31 6.51 -2.79
C HIS A 55 -13.77 5.13 -3.27
N GLU A 56 -13.89 4.94 -4.59
CA GLU A 56 -14.32 3.66 -5.19
C GLU A 56 -13.38 2.53 -4.76
N LEU A 57 -12.07 2.75 -4.88
CA LEU A 57 -11.07 1.78 -4.47
C LEU A 57 -11.15 1.47 -2.97
N ALA A 58 -11.20 2.50 -2.12
CA ALA A 58 -11.31 2.30 -0.67
C ALA A 58 -12.59 1.55 -0.28
N ALA A 59 -13.72 1.84 -0.94
CA ALA A 59 -14.99 1.14 -0.72
C ALA A 59 -14.92 -0.32 -1.20
N GLY A 60 -14.34 -0.55 -2.38
CA GLY A 60 -14.14 -1.89 -2.93
C GLY A 60 -13.29 -2.77 -2.04
N LEU A 61 -12.16 -2.25 -1.57
CA LEU A 61 -11.29 -2.95 -0.60
C LEU A 61 -12.03 -3.24 0.72
N ALA A 62 -12.92 -2.35 1.15
CA ALA A 62 -13.75 -2.54 2.34
C ALA A 62 -14.97 -3.47 2.10
N GLY A 63 -15.09 -4.08 0.91
CA GLY A 63 -16.09 -5.09 0.58
C GLY A 63 -17.36 -4.57 -0.08
N VAL A 64 -17.39 -3.31 -0.54
CA VAL A 64 -18.51 -2.80 -1.34
C VAL A 64 -18.40 -3.32 -2.77
N THR A 65 -19.42 -4.03 -3.24
CA THR A 65 -19.53 -4.48 -4.63
C THR A 65 -19.92 -3.32 -5.54
N ASP A 66 -19.26 -3.21 -6.70
CA ASP A 66 -19.50 -2.17 -7.72
C ASP A 66 -19.58 -0.74 -7.12
N PRO A 67 -18.52 -0.28 -6.44
CA PRO A 67 -18.56 0.98 -5.71
C PRO A 67 -18.54 2.18 -6.67
N ASP A 68 -19.48 3.11 -6.47
CA ASP A 68 -19.43 4.44 -7.07
C ASP A 68 -18.58 5.43 -6.24
N TYR A 69 -18.35 6.63 -6.79
CA TYR A 69 -17.53 7.64 -6.13
C TYR A 69 -18.03 8.10 -4.74
N ARG A 70 -19.29 7.81 -4.37
CA ARG A 70 -19.87 8.12 -3.06
C ARG A 70 -19.88 6.91 -2.12
N ALA A 71 -19.62 5.71 -2.63
CA ALA A 71 -19.75 4.45 -1.90
C ALA A 71 -18.96 4.44 -0.59
N TYR A 72 -17.73 4.96 -0.58
CA TYR A 72 -16.92 5.01 0.64
C TYR A 72 -17.52 5.95 1.69
N ARG A 73 -18.03 7.11 1.26
CA ARG A 73 -18.71 8.05 2.16
C ARG A 73 -19.96 7.40 2.77
N ALA A 74 -20.78 6.78 1.93
CA ALA A 74 -21.97 6.07 2.39
C ALA A 74 -21.61 4.88 3.31
N LEU A 75 -20.47 4.23 3.09
CA LEU A 75 -19.97 3.16 3.96
C LEU A 75 -19.65 3.71 5.35
N VAL A 76 -18.89 4.79 5.47
CA VAL A 76 -18.48 5.34 6.77
C VAL A 76 -19.61 6.01 7.54
N GLU A 77 -20.65 6.50 6.86
CA GLU A 77 -21.84 7.08 7.50
C GLU A 77 -22.73 6.01 8.19
N LYS A 78 -22.55 4.72 7.88
CA LYS A 78 -23.32 3.64 8.53
C LYS A 78 -22.84 3.40 9.96
N PRO A 79 -23.73 3.43 10.98
CA PRO A 79 -23.35 3.19 12.38
C PRO A 79 -22.74 1.81 12.66
N THR A 80 -23.01 0.83 11.81
CA THR A 80 -22.51 -0.54 11.93
C THR A 80 -21.13 -0.74 11.34
N THR A 81 -20.59 0.24 10.61
CA THR A 81 -19.27 0.15 10.00
C THR A 81 -18.19 0.14 11.06
N ASN A 82 -17.23 -0.79 10.94
CA ASN A 82 -16.05 -0.79 11.79
C ASN A 82 -15.13 0.37 11.37
N PRO A 83 -14.93 1.40 12.24
CA PRO A 83 -14.17 2.58 11.86
C PRO A 83 -12.69 2.28 11.61
N ASP A 84 -12.08 1.37 12.38
CA ASP A 84 -10.68 0.99 12.23
C ASP A 84 -10.41 0.40 10.84
N LYS A 85 -11.32 -0.48 10.38
CA LYS A 85 -11.23 -1.08 9.04
C LYS A 85 -11.47 -0.07 7.93
N ALA A 86 -12.40 0.86 8.13
CA ALA A 86 -12.64 1.92 7.16
C ALA A 86 -11.39 2.80 6.99
N VAL A 87 -10.80 3.27 8.10
CA VAL A 87 -9.57 4.07 8.07
C VAL A 87 -8.44 3.31 7.38
N LEU A 88 -8.23 2.04 7.75
CA LEU A 88 -7.21 1.21 7.11
C LEU A 88 -7.45 1.05 5.60
N ALA A 89 -8.69 0.83 5.17
CA ALA A 89 -9.04 0.71 3.75
C ALA A 89 -8.68 1.98 2.95
N MET A 90 -8.90 3.17 3.52
CA MET A 90 -8.49 4.41 2.88
C MET A 90 -6.97 4.56 2.78
N MET A 91 -6.23 4.19 3.84
CA MET A 91 -4.75 4.24 3.80
C MET A 91 -4.19 3.26 2.76
N LEU A 92 -4.75 2.05 2.69
CA LEU A 92 -4.39 1.07 1.66
C LEU A 92 -4.70 1.57 0.26
N ALA A 93 -5.88 2.17 0.04
CA ALA A 93 -6.25 2.76 -1.23
C ALA A 93 -5.32 3.91 -1.65
N ALA A 94 -4.79 4.68 -0.69
CA ALA A 94 -3.82 5.73 -0.97
C ALA A 94 -2.50 5.19 -1.50
N HIS A 95 -1.97 4.12 -0.91
CA HIS A 95 -0.76 3.46 -1.40
C HIS A 95 -1.00 2.74 -2.73
N GLU A 96 -2.12 2.02 -2.89
CA GLU A 96 -2.49 1.38 -4.15
C GLU A 96 -2.62 2.37 -5.31
N ALA A 97 -3.16 3.57 -5.04
CA ALA A 97 -3.32 4.61 -6.05
C ALA A 97 -2.00 5.27 -6.48
N ASP A 98 -0.95 5.11 -5.68
CA ASP A 98 0.40 5.63 -5.97
C ASP A 98 1.29 4.62 -6.69
N LEU A 99 0.90 3.35 -6.65
CA LEU A 99 1.53 2.30 -7.41
C LEU A 99 1.12 2.38 -8.88
N SER A 100 2.10 2.17 -9.77
CA SER A 100 1.90 2.16 -11.21
C SER A 100 2.85 1.17 -11.88
N ARG A 101 2.64 0.90 -13.17
CA ARG A 101 3.54 0.05 -13.98
C ARG A 101 4.98 0.57 -14.02
N GLU A 102 5.23 1.82 -13.67
CA GLU A 102 6.57 2.41 -13.61
C GLU A 102 7.22 2.27 -12.22
N SER A 103 6.47 1.89 -11.18
CA SER A 103 6.97 1.80 -9.80
C SER A 103 8.11 0.79 -9.64
N TRP A 104 8.15 -0.29 -10.43
CA TRP A 104 9.27 -1.23 -10.40
C TRP A 104 10.51 -0.72 -11.16
N ARG A 105 10.34 0.23 -12.09
CA ARG A 105 11.45 0.86 -12.84
C ARG A 105 12.09 2.00 -12.07
N HIS A 106 11.27 2.68 -11.29
CA HIS A 106 11.68 3.76 -10.40
C HIS A 106 11.21 3.44 -8.99
N PRO A 107 11.79 2.41 -8.33
CA PRO A 107 11.42 2.07 -6.96
C PRO A 107 11.60 3.28 -6.05
N GLY A 108 10.59 3.54 -5.23
CA GLY A 108 10.60 4.65 -4.29
C GLY A 108 10.34 4.19 -2.85
N PRO A 109 10.76 4.98 -1.85
CA PRO A 109 10.68 4.59 -0.44
C PRO A 109 9.24 4.32 0.03
N GLN A 110 8.26 5.07 -0.48
CA GLN A 110 6.84 4.86 -0.15
C GLN A 110 6.32 3.50 -0.67
N ALA A 111 6.66 3.14 -1.92
CA ALA A 111 6.25 1.87 -2.51
C ALA A 111 6.90 0.70 -1.76
N ALA A 112 8.18 0.81 -1.42
CA ALA A 112 8.88 -0.20 -0.62
C ALA A 112 8.27 -0.32 0.79
N TYR A 113 8.05 0.79 1.49
CA TYR A 113 7.40 0.82 2.81
C TYR A 113 6.06 0.07 2.80
N TYR A 114 5.24 0.36 1.80
CA TYR A 114 3.95 -0.29 1.64
C TYR A 114 4.07 -1.80 1.41
N LEU A 115 4.89 -2.23 0.46
CA LEU A 115 5.05 -3.64 0.12
C LEU A 115 5.66 -4.45 1.28
N PHE A 116 6.62 -3.90 2.01
CA PHE A 116 7.14 -4.52 3.23
C PHE A 116 6.07 -4.69 4.29
N GLN A 117 5.21 -3.68 4.49
CA GLN A 117 4.11 -3.81 5.45
C GLN A 117 3.14 -4.92 5.06
N LEU A 118 2.82 -5.07 3.77
CA LEU A 118 1.95 -6.16 3.31
C LEU A 118 2.60 -7.52 3.56
N GLU A 119 3.90 -7.65 3.30
CA GLU A 119 4.65 -8.88 3.57
C GLU A 119 4.63 -9.25 5.05
N GLU A 120 4.82 -8.28 5.94
CA GLU A 120 4.69 -8.47 7.40
C GLU A 120 3.29 -8.99 7.80
N TRP A 121 2.24 -8.55 7.09
CA TRP A 121 0.87 -9.02 7.29
C TRP A 121 0.55 -10.35 6.59
N GLY A 122 1.55 -10.93 5.91
CA GLY A 122 1.49 -12.25 5.29
C GLY A 122 1.11 -12.25 3.80
N TYR A 123 1.24 -11.12 3.10
CA TYR A 123 1.15 -11.10 1.64
C TYR A 123 2.45 -11.62 1.03
N THR A 124 2.37 -12.46 0.01
CA THR A 124 3.56 -12.91 -0.74
C THR A 124 3.76 -12.00 -1.94
N LEU A 125 4.86 -11.25 -1.94
CA LEU A 125 5.23 -10.41 -3.08
C LEU A 125 5.50 -11.27 -4.32
N SER A 126 4.96 -10.82 -5.45
CA SER A 126 5.34 -11.34 -6.76
C SER A 126 6.74 -10.87 -7.14
N GLU A 127 7.34 -11.56 -8.12
CA GLU A 127 8.67 -11.23 -8.63
C GLU A 127 8.83 -9.75 -9.02
N VAL A 128 7.81 -9.12 -9.63
CA VAL A 128 7.89 -7.72 -10.07
C VAL A 128 7.73 -6.73 -8.91
N GLU A 129 7.01 -7.10 -7.85
CA GLU A 129 6.91 -6.30 -6.63
C GLU A 129 8.20 -6.41 -5.81
N SER A 130 8.80 -7.60 -5.76
CA SER A 130 10.08 -7.84 -5.08
C SER A 130 11.22 -6.98 -5.64
N LEU A 131 11.18 -6.62 -6.94
CA LEU A 131 12.15 -5.68 -7.50
C LEU A 131 12.20 -4.33 -6.74
N ILE A 132 11.06 -3.88 -6.22
CA ILE A 132 10.97 -2.61 -5.48
C ILE A 132 11.62 -2.76 -4.11
N THR A 133 11.28 -3.81 -3.38
CA THR A 133 11.82 -4.07 -2.04
C THR A 133 13.31 -4.39 -2.09
N ASP A 134 13.76 -5.15 -3.08
CA ASP A 134 15.17 -5.49 -3.28
C ASP A 134 16.01 -4.25 -3.58
N HIS A 135 15.47 -3.29 -4.33
CA HIS A 135 16.13 -2.02 -4.58
C HIS A 135 16.32 -1.23 -3.27
N ALA A 136 15.27 -1.07 -2.48
CA ALA A 136 15.33 -0.36 -1.21
C ALA A 136 16.34 -1.00 -0.22
N MET A 137 16.44 -2.34 -0.19
CA MET A 137 17.46 -3.03 0.62
C MET A 137 18.89 -2.74 0.15
N LYS A 138 19.12 -2.69 -1.17
CA LYS A 138 20.44 -2.38 -1.74
C LYS A 138 20.87 -0.95 -1.43
N ASP A 139 19.97 0.01 -1.56
CA ASP A 139 20.24 1.41 -1.24
C ASP A 139 20.64 1.57 0.23
N THR A 140 19.89 0.90 1.13
CA THR A 140 20.18 0.92 2.58
C THR A 140 21.55 0.36 2.92
N ASN A 141 21.99 -0.69 2.23
CA ASN A 141 23.32 -1.29 2.45
C ASN A 141 24.43 -0.43 1.84
N GLY A 142 24.22 0.13 0.66
CA GLY A 142 25.18 1.03 0.01
C GLY A 142 25.45 2.30 0.82
N THR A 143 24.43 2.87 1.47
CA THR A 143 24.60 4.04 2.34
C THR A 143 25.46 3.72 3.58
N LYS A 144 25.29 2.53 4.18
CA LYS A 144 26.09 2.10 5.34
C LYS A 144 27.56 1.88 4.99
N ASP A 145 27.85 1.35 3.80
CA ASP A 145 29.22 1.14 3.34
C ASP A 145 29.95 2.47 3.07
N THR A 146 29.23 3.51 2.64
CA THR A 146 29.80 4.85 2.44
C THR A 146 30.03 5.62 3.74
N GLU A 147 29.12 5.53 4.72
CA GLU A 147 29.30 6.20 6.03
C GLU A 147 30.40 5.54 6.89
N GLY A 148 30.62 4.23 6.74
CA GLY A 148 31.72 3.52 7.41
C GLY A 148 33.11 3.87 6.88
N ALA A 149 33.22 4.38 5.65
CA ALA A 149 34.49 4.80 5.05
C ALA A 149 34.90 6.22 5.46
N GLU A 150 33.95 7.12 5.77
CA GLU A 150 34.21 8.51 6.14
C GLU A 150 34.59 8.70 7.63
N SER A 151 34.33 7.71 8.49
CA SER A 151 34.68 7.77 9.93
C SER A 151 36.12 7.29 10.25
N ALA A 152 36.89 6.87 9.25
CA ALA A 152 38.23 6.30 9.42
C ALA A 152 39.38 7.24 8.97
N GLY A 153 39.08 8.52 8.70
CA GLY A 153 40.03 9.54 8.23
C GLY A 153 40.46 10.53 9.29
#